data_AF-A0A3M2EXQ1-F1
#
_entry.id   AF-A0A3M2EXQ1-F1
#
_cell.length_a   1.000
_cell.length_b   1.000
_cell.length_c   1.000
_cell.angle_alpha   90.00
_cell.angle_beta   90.00
_cell.angle_gamma   90.00
#
_symmetry.space_group_name_H-M   'P 1'
#
loop_
_entity.id
_entity.type
_entity.pdbx_description
1 polymer ?
#
loop_
_entity_poly.entity_id
_entity_poly.type
_entity_poly.pdbx_seq_one_letter_code
_entity_poly.pdbx_strand_id
1 'polypeptide(L)'
;QSVARARVEANYVPGYGNWQQGIDLVESGGWVINNRVALQDRTAYRYVSTSATPPEAVLANNASRHAGLLAVSRGVQVQASNATTAPVRIINHIAAAPATTAGSIALESDVPVAEADYNLIHGFDAAHGGALTPGLHDRFGDPLFADEAFALQDASPAIDAGTADGAPPTDYRGTARPLGGGVDIGPYESAATGASGQVTFLVDLAQMERLGLFDPAVADVYVEIFSGSLPGRHRMARVDTSLSYRVQTAVLEGETIHYGFLFDPDGQGTPSTFIYELQGHDGARTFTMPGSDPQALPPAFFDDVPPAEEALAPAAVVTHAFRPGNPGRVSFHGPDGLDTDVDLDFSSLDRAAVVSVRRYEADPGGTPPAGIATVSSQAYWGVHIVPRQAAYAVEVQLSYARLTGIADENDLRLLRRANAADAWTTVPTSINAPANVATAVTSVLSEWTVGSVSERNPLVARAPGVASSPDPEDGAVIAPNAEAIDFSWAPVPDATSYDLYLWPIDEPRP
;
A
#
# COMPACT_ATOMS: atom_id res chain seq x y z
N GLN A 1 -12.61 9.21 51.17
CA GLN A 1 -11.41 10.06 51.25
C GLN A 1 -10.75 9.98 49.89
N SER A 2 -10.63 11.10 49.17
CA SER A 2 -9.97 11.17 47.86
C SER A 2 -8.48 10.87 48.05
N VAL A 3 -8.07 9.65 47.75
CA VAL A 3 -6.65 9.28 47.78
C VAL A 3 -6.02 9.89 46.52
N ALA A 4 -4.99 10.71 46.72
CA ALA A 4 -4.12 11.16 45.65
C ALA A 4 -3.62 9.95 44.86
N ARG A 5 -3.87 9.92 43.53
CA ARG A 5 -3.43 8.90 42.55
C ARG A 5 -3.27 7.49 43.14
N ALA A 6 -4.37 6.75 43.23
CA ALA A 6 -4.36 5.38 43.74
C ALA A 6 -3.30 4.53 43.00
N ARG A 7 -2.44 3.83 43.75
CA ARG A 7 -1.50 2.84 43.20
C ARG A 7 -1.97 1.46 43.66
N VAL A 8 -2.55 0.71 42.74
CA VAL A 8 -3.06 -0.65 42.93
C VAL A 8 -2.09 -1.59 42.23
N GLU A 9 -1.22 -2.23 42.99
CA GLU A 9 -0.09 -3.00 42.44
C GLU A 9 -0.01 -4.41 43.02
N ALA A 10 0.35 -5.38 42.19
CA ALA A 10 0.67 -6.75 42.58
C ALA A 10 -0.45 -7.46 43.39
N ASN A 11 -1.70 -7.13 43.10
CA ASN A 11 -2.85 -7.80 43.72
C ASN A 11 -3.25 -9.06 42.94
N TYR A 12 -3.73 -10.06 43.66
CA TYR A 12 -4.45 -11.19 43.09
C TYR A 12 -5.89 -11.16 43.56
N VAL A 13 -6.80 -11.21 42.61
CA VAL A 13 -8.24 -11.14 42.84
C VAL A 13 -8.84 -12.47 42.35
N PRO A 14 -9.04 -13.45 43.26
CA PRO A 14 -9.50 -14.78 42.87
C PRO A 14 -11.02 -14.93 42.80
N GLY A 15 -11.48 -15.59 41.73
CA GLY A 15 -12.62 -16.51 41.74
C GLY A 15 -13.93 -15.98 42.32
N TYR A 16 -14.34 -14.78 41.91
CA TYR A 16 -15.64 -14.25 42.27
C TYR A 16 -16.78 -15.06 41.63
N GLY A 17 -17.87 -15.27 42.38
CA GLY A 17 -19.09 -15.89 41.87
C GLY A 17 -19.76 -15.01 40.81
N ASN A 18 -20.81 -15.54 40.15
CA ASN A 18 -21.55 -14.85 39.10
C ASN A 18 -21.87 -13.37 39.45
N TRP A 19 -21.73 -12.46 38.48
CA TRP A 19 -22.12 -11.04 38.53
C TRP A 19 -21.18 -10.04 39.24
N GLN A 20 -19.93 -10.39 39.56
CA GLN A 20 -19.00 -9.51 40.27
C GLN A 20 -17.94 -8.87 39.36
N GLN A 21 -17.54 -7.63 39.67
CA GLN A 21 -16.48 -6.89 38.98
C GLN A 21 -15.13 -7.11 39.68
N GLY A 22 -14.02 -7.00 38.94
CA GLY A 22 -12.67 -7.09 39.48
C GLY A 22 -12.20 -5.78 40.12
N ILE A 23 -11.20 -5.14 39.51
CA ILE A 23 -10.63 -3.88 40.00
C ILE A 23 -11.38 -2.69 39.39
N ASP A 24 -11.97 -1.86 40.24
CA ASP A 24 -12.73 -0.68 39.84
C ASP A 24 -12.02 0.62 40.25
N LEU A 25 -11.80 1.49 39.27
CA LEU A 25 -11.38 2.88 39.44
C LEU A 25 -12.58 3.80 39.21
N VAL A 26 -13.17 4.33 40.28
CA VAL A 26 -14.34 5.22 40.18
C VAL A 26 -13.92 6.61 40.64
N GLU A 27 -13.87 7.55 39.68
CA GLU A 27 -13.46 8.96 39.89
C GLU A 27 -12.06 9.16 40.51
N SER A 28 -11.20 8.14 40.51
CA SER A 28 -9.93 8.17 41.26
C SER A 28 -8.67 8.27 40.38
N GLY A 29 -8.74 7.85 39.11
CA GLY A 29 -7.55 7.66 38.27
C GLY A 29 -6.50 6.75 38.93
N GLY A 30 -5.23 6.88 38.53
CA GLY A 30 -4.09 6.24 39.18
C GLY A 30 -3.45 5.09 38.40
N TRP A 31 -2.56 4.35 39.05
CA TRP A 31 -1.79 3.27 38.43
C TRP A 31 -2.29 1.91 38.92
N VAL A 32 -2.81 1.10 37.99
CA VAL A 32 -3.21 -0.29 38.22
C VAL A 32 -2.21 -1.14 37.48
N ILE A 33 -1.26 -1.73 38.20
CA ILE A 33 -0.09 -2.38 37.60
C ILE A 33 0.20 -3.76 38.16
N ASN A 34 0.68 -4.69 37.33
CA ASN A 34 1.04 -6.05 37.77
C ASN A 34 -0.08 -6.79 38.51
N ASN A 35 -1.36 -6.51 38.27
CA ASN A 35 -2.45 -7.20 38.98
C ASN A 35 -2.93 -8.42 38.18
N ARG A 36 -3.51 -9.37 38.89
CA ARG A 36 -4.09 -10.60 38.35
C ARG A 36 -5.54 -10.71 38.79
N VAL A 37 -6.46 -10.86 37.84
CA VAL A 37 -7.88 -11.02 38.13
C VAL A 37 -8.39 -12.30 37.49
N ALA A 38 -8.89 -13.22 38.30
CA ALA A 38 -9.61 -14.40 37.85
C ALA A 38 -11.09 -14.24 38.21
N LEU A 39 -11.98 -14.39 37.24
CA LEU A 39 -13.42 -14.19 37.43
C LEU A 39 -14.24 -15.14 36.56
N GLN A 40 -15.47 -15.43 36.97
CA GLN A 40 -16.35 -16.29 36.18
C GLN A 40 -16.94 -15.55 34.97
N ASP A 41 -17.51 -14.37 35.18
CA ASP A 41 -18.09 -13.50 34.16
C ASP A 41 -17.96 -12.01 34.55
N ARG A 42 -18.28 -11.08 33.64
CA ARG A 42 -18.28 -9.60 33.81
C ARG A 42 -16.93 -8.92 33.55
N THR A 43 -16.71 -7.74 34.14
CA THR A 43 -15.59 -6.83 33.84
C THR A 43 -14.44 -7.03 34.84
N ALA A 44 -13.25 -7.36 34.35
CA ALA A 44 -12.08 -7.60 35.21
C ALA A 44 -11.42 -6.29 35.68
N TYR A 45 -11.28 -5.30 34.80
CA TYR A 45 -10.76 -3.98 35.13
C TYR A 45 -11.70 -2.92 34.60
N ARG A 46 -12.13 -2.00 35.46
CA ARG A 46 -13.07 -0.95 35.06
C ARG A 46 -12.58 0.41 35.51
N TYR A 47 -12.67 1.36 34.60
CA TYR A 47 -12.50 2.78 34.86
C TYR A 47 -13.83 3.49 34.62
N VAL A 48 -14.29 4.27 35.58
CA VAL A 48 -15.52 5.07 35.47
C VAL A 48 -15.24 6.50 35.91
N SER A 49 -15.59 7.46 35.04
CA SER A 49 -15.67 8.86 35.39
C SER A 49 -16.85 9.56 34.73
N THR A 50 -17.49 10.43 35.49
CA THR A 50 -18.54 11.36 35.05
C THR A 50 -18.01 12.79 34.95
N SER A 51 -16.70 12.99 35.12
CA SER A 51 -16.06 14.30 34.98
C SER A 51 -15.91 14.68 33.51
N ALA A 52 -16.06 15.98 33.18
CA ALA A 52 -15.68 16.51 31.87
C ALA A 52 -14.15 16.54 31.68
N THR A 53 -13.39 16.43 32.77
CA THR A 53 -11.94 16.26 32.78
C THR A 53 -11.61 15.03 33.62
N PRO A 54 -11.71 13.82 33.05
CA PRO A 54 -11.51 12.57 33.78
C PRO A 54 -10.09 12.48 34.34
N PRO A 55 -9.89 11.88 35.53
CA PRO A 55 -8.56 11.69 36.11
C PRO A 55 -7.73 10.68 35.31
N GLU A 56 -6.44 10.96 35.12
CA GLU A 56 -5.51 10.07 34.41
C GLU A 56 -5.42 8.68 35.05
N ALA A 57 -5.42 7.63 34.24
CA ALA A 57 -5.19 6.25 34.70
C ALA A 57 -4.23 5.47 33.79
N VAL A 58 -3.41 4.61 34.38
CA VAL A 58 -2.51 3.70 33.68
C VAL A 58 -2.82 2.28 34.14
N LEU A 59 -3.27 1.44 33.21
CA LEU A 59 -3.50 0.01 33.40
C LEU A 59 -2.39 -0.73 32.66
N ALA A 60 -1.27 -0.99 33.35
CA ALA A 60 -0.09 -1.59 32.74
C ALA A 60 0.22 -3.00 33.27
N ASN A 61 0.61 -3.93 32.41
CA ASN A 61 1.15 -5.23 32.83
C ASN A 61 0.21 -6.04 33.75
N ASN A 62 -1.09 -5.94 33.52
CA ASN A 62 -2.08 -6.70 34.27
C ASN A 62 -2.52 -7.94 33.47
N ALA A 63 -3.16 -8.91 34.13
CA ALA A 63 -3.78 -10.02 33.43
C ALA A 63 -5.16 -10.37 34.00
N SER A 64 -6.11 -10.64 33.10
CA SER A 64 -7.41 -11.22 33.42
C SER A 64 -7.57 -12.61 32.80
N ARG A 65 -8.18 -13.52 33.56
CA ARG A 65 -8.63 -14.82 33.08
C ARG A 65 -10.10 -15.03 33.44
N HIS A 66 -10.95 -15.09 32.43
CA HIS A 66 -12.38 -15.40 32.59
C HIS A 66 -12.61 -16.91 32.49
N ALA A 67 -13.56 -17.44 33.26
CA ALA A 67 -13.83 -18.89 33.33
C ALA A 67 -15.22 -19.33 32.84
N GLY A 68 -16.14 -18.41 32.52
CA GLY A 68 -17.56 -18.73 32.30
C GLY A 68 -18.20 -18.12 31.04
N LEU A 69 -19.28 -18.80 30.59
CA LEU A 69 -20.16 -18.44 29.45
C LEU A 69 -21.52 -17.88 29.91
N LEU A 70 -21.60 -17.37 31.15
CA LEU A 70 -22.89 -17.10 31.80
C LEU A 70 -23.38 -15.65 31.61
N ALA A 71 -22.50 -14.72 31.25
CA ALA A 71 -22.84 -13.33 30.95
C ALA A 71 -21.84 -12.70 29.97
N VAL A 72 -22.10 -11.46 29.58
CA VAL A 72 -21.19 -10.63 28.78
C VAL A 72 -19.99 -10.23 29.64
N SER A 73 -18.80 -10.56 29.16
CA SER A 73 -17.53 -10.35 29.86
C SER A 73 -16.70 -9.26 29.21
N ARG A 74 -15.89 -8.59 30.03
CA ARG A 74 -14.91 -7.59 29.58
C ARG A 74 -13.58 -7.78 30.31
N GLY A 75 -12.47 -7.71 29.58
CA GLY A 75 -11.14 -7.61 30.18
C GLY A 75 -10.98 -6.24 30.83
N VAL A 76 -11.01 -5.19 30.02
CA VAL A 76 -10.98 -3.80 30.45
C VAL A 76 -12.20 -3.05 29.92
N GLN A 77 -12.79 -2.21 30.77
CA GLN A 77 -13.86 -1.29 30.39
C GLN A 77 -13.57 0.12 30.87
N VAL A 78 -13.60 1.09 29.96
CA VAL A 78 -13.47 2.52 30.25
C VAL A 78 -14.80 3.21 29.97
N GLN A 79 -15.31 3.94 30.95
CA GLN A 79 -16.54 4.71 30.86
C GLN A 79 -16.28 6.14 31.32
N ALA A 80 -16.22 7.09 30.39
CA ALA A 80 -15.96 8.50 30.67
C ALA A 80 -17.10 9.38 30.13
N SER A 81 -18.30 9.22 30.70
CA SER A 81 -19.57 9.58 30.06
C SER A 81 -19.82 11.08 29.79
N ASN A 82 -19.02 11.98 30.37
CA ASN A 82 -19.15 13.43 30.15
C ASN A 82 -17.90 14.05 29.46
N ALA A 83 -16.98 13.22 28.99
CA ALA A 83 -15.77 13.64 28.30
C ALA A 83 -15.81 13.22 26.82
N THR A 84 -14.99 13.86 25.98
CA THR A 84 -14.81 13.44 24.58
C THR A 84 -13.62 12.50 24.40
N THR A 85 -12.70 12.45 25.36
CA THR A 85 -11.58 11.52 25.45
C THR A 85 -11.31 11.20 26.92
N ALA A 86 -10.68 10.05 27.18
CA ALA A 86 -10.25 9.65 28.51
C ALA A 86 -8.70 9.57 28.55
N PRO A 87 -8.02 10.20 29.53
CA PRO A 87 -6.57 10.09 29.71
C PRO A 87 -6.20 8.74 30.35
N VAL A 88 -6.57 7.64 29.68
CA VAL A 88 -6.33 6.27 30.12
C VAL A 88 -5.33 5.61 29.17
N ARG A 89 -4.31 4.95 29.73
CA ARG A 89 -3.37 4.10 28.99
C ARG A 89 -3.62 2.64 29.37
N ILE A 90 -3.81 1.77 28.38
CA ILE A 90 -3.97 0.32 28.55
C ILE A 90 -2.82 -0.34 27.78
N ILE A 91 -1.80 -0.79 28.49
CA ILE A 91 -0.57 -1.28 27.88
C ILE A 91 -0.12 -2.59 28.52
N ASN A 92 0.52 -3.45 27.73
CA ASN A 92 1.04 -4.73 28.21
C ASN A 92 -0.01 -5.56 28.97
N HIS A 93 -1.29 -5.46 28.63
CA HIS A 93 -2.38 -6.13 29.34
C HIS A 93 -2.67 -7.50 28.72
N ILE A 94 -2.88 -8.53 29.53
CA ILE A 94 -3.43 -9.81 29.05
C ILE A 94 -4.93 -9.88 29.36
N ALA A 95 -5.76 -10.04 28.33
CA ALA A 95 -7.18 -10.34 28.49
C ALA A 95 -7.48 -11.72 27.88
N ALA A 96 -7.71 -12.72 28.72
CA ALA A 96 -7.88 -14.10 28.27
C ALA A 96 -9.17 -14.74 28.77
N ALA A 97 -9.82 -15.49 27.88
CA ALA A 97 -10.96 -16.34 28.18
C ALA A 97 -10.88 -17.63 27.35
N PRO A 98 -11.33 -18.78 27.85
CA PRO A 98 -11.35 -20.03 27.07
C PRO A 98 -12.44 -20.02 25.99
N ALA A 99 -13.53 -19.29 26.25
CA ALA A 99 -14.59 -18.89 25.33
C ALA A 99 -15.53 -17.95 26.11
N THR A 100 -16.18 -17.01 25.43
CA THR A 100 -17.13 -16.08 26.07
C THR A 100 -18.48 -16.06 25.38
N THR A 101 -19.48 -15.47 26.03
CA THR A 101 -20.81 -15.22 25.45
C THR A 101 -20.72 -14.15 24.37
N ALA A 102 -21.56 -14.23 23.33
CA ALA A 102 -21.71 -13.19 22.33
C ALA A 102 -21.89 -11.79 22.97
N GLY A 103 -21.19 -10.80 22.43
CA GLY A 103 -21.10 -9.44 22.95
C GLY A 103 -20.01 -9.21 23.99
N SER A 104 -19.19 -10.21 24.33
CA SER A 104 -18.05 -10.05 25.24
C SER A 104 -16.86 -9.40 24.53
N ILE A 105 -16.28 -8.38 25.15
CA ILE A 105 -15.27 -7.53 24.51
C ILE A 105 -14.02 -7.48 25.38
N ALA A 106 -12.84 -7.82 24.86
CA ALA A 106 -11.63 -7.83 25.66
C ALA A 106 -11.29 -6.44 26.21
N LEU A 107 -11.20 -5.43 25.34
CA LEU A 107 -10.98 -4.03 25.70
C LEU A 107 -12.10 -3.15 25.13
N GLU A 108 -12.80 -2.40 25.98
CA GLU A 108 -13.89 -1.52 25.56
C GLU A 108 -13.73 -0.11 26.16
N SER A 109 -14.03 0.92 25.38
CA SER A 109 -14.16 2.29 25.88
C SER A 109 -15.33 3.01 25.19
N ASP A 110 -16.08 3.83 25.93
CA ASP A 110 -17.15 4.68 25.36
C ASP A 110 -16.60 5.92 24.64
N VAL A 111 -15.37 6.33 24.93
CA VAL A 111 -14.65 7.45 24.30
C VAL A 111 -13.22 7.05 23.93
N PRO A 112 -12.56 7.71 22.97
CA PRO A 112 -11.15 7.46 22.70
C PRO A 112 -10.29 7.61 23.96
N VAL A 113 -9.37 6.67 24.16
CA VAL A 113 -8.40 6.70 25.27
C VAL A 113 -7.07 7.29 24.81
N ALA A 114 -6.17 7.58 25.74
CA ALA A 114 -4.85 8.11 25.39
C ALA A 114 -3.98 7.07 24.69
N GLU A 115 -4.07 5.81 25.11
CA GLU A 115 -3.34 4.69 24.49
C GLU A 115 -4.01 3.35 24.84
N ALA A 116 -4.12 2.47 23.85
CA ALA A 116 -4.45 1.06 24.03
C ALA A 116 -3.61 0.27 23.02
N ASP A 117 -2.46 -0.24 23.46
CA ASP A 117 -1.49 -0.92 22.58
C ASP A 117 -0.62 -1.92 23.36
N TYR A 118 0.08 -2.82 22.67
CA TYR A 118 0.93 -3.87 23.26
C TYR A 118 0.16 -4.84 24.19
N ASN A 119 -1.13 -5.09 23.95
CA ASN A 119 -1.95 -5.99 24.76
C ASN A 119 -2.04 -7.38 24.12
N LEU A 120 -2.18 -8.44 24.92
CA LEU A 120 -2.44 -9.79 24.45
C LEU A 120 -3.90 -10.18 24.71
N ILE A 121 -4.61 -10.54 23.65
CA ILE A 121 -6.06 -10.81 23.70
C ILE A 121 -6.36 -12.24 23.26
N HIS A 122 -7.19 -12.95 24.04
CA HIS A 122 -7.57 -14.33 23.76
C HIS A 122 -9.03 -14.66 24.12
N GLY A 123 -9.77 -15.26 23.18
CA GLY A 123 -11.05 -15.95 23.42
C GLY A 123 -12.26 -15.09 23.79
N PHE A 124 -12.20 -13.78 23.51
CA PHE A 124 -13.36 -12.88 23.54
C PHE A 124 -14.07 -12.88 22.17
N ASP A 125 -15.38 -12.56 22.17
CA ASP A 125 -16.18 -12.40 20.94
C ASP A 125 -15.67 -11.25 20.07
N ALA A 126 -15.26 -10.14 20.71
CA ALA A 126 -14.53 -9.06 20.08
C ALA A 126 -13.28 -8.69 20.89
N ALA A 127 -12.18 -8.39 20.21
CA ALA A 127 -10.98 -7.88 20.87
C ALA A 127 -11.18 -6.45 21.39
N HIS A 128 -11.79 -5.60 20.57
CA HIS A 128 -11.98 -4.18 20.83
C HIS A 128 -13.43 -3.78 20.62
N GLY A 129 -13.89 -2.77 21.36
CA GLY A 129 -15.25 -2.26 21.23
C GLY A 129 -15.42 -0.80 21.65
N GLY A 130 -16.54 -0.23 21.21
CA GLY A 130 -16.85 1.19 21.39
C GLY A 130 -15.92 2.06 20.55
N ALA A 131 -15.21 2.97 21.20
CA ALA A 131 -14.27 3.90 20.56
C ALA A 131 -12.83 3.36 20.47
N LEU A 132 -12.57 2.12 20.93
CA LEU A 132 -11.26 1.48 20.78
C LEU A 132 -11.14 0.75 19.45
N THR A 133 -10.01 0.95 18.79
CA THR A 133 -9.51 0.12 17.68
C THR A 133 -8.30 -0.66 18.17
N PRO A 134 -7.93 -1.78 17.50
CA PRO A 134 -6.69 -2.48 17.82
C PRO A 134 -5.48 -1.56 17.82
N GLY A 135 -4.64 -1.68 18.84
CA GLY A 135 -3.31 -1.09 18.86
C GLY A 135 -2.44 -1.74 17.80
N LEU A 136 -1.45 -0.99 17.30
CA LEU A 136 -0.57 -1.49 16.24
C LEU A 136 0.18 -2.74 16.69
N HIS A 137 0.58 -2.83 17.96
CA HIS A 137 1.41 -3.87 18.55
C HIS A 137 0.63 -4.83 19.45
N ASP A 138 -0.71 -4.78 19.43
CA ASP A 138 -1.53 -5.79 20.10
C ASP A 138 -1.28 -7.18 19.49
N ARG A 139 -1.29 -8.20 20.35
CA ARG A 139 -1.14 -9.61 20.00
C ARG A 139 -2.43 -10.37 20.25
N PHE A 140 -2.64 -11.42 19.47
CA PHE A 140 -3.81 -12.29 19.56
C PHE A 140 -3.36 -13.75 19.67
N GLY A 141 -3.81 -14.45 20.70
CA GLY A 141 -3.41 -15.84 20.92
C GLY A 141 -3.51 -16.24 22.39
N ASP A 142 -3.53 -17.55 22.65
CA ASP A 142 -3.56 -18.07 24.02
C ASP A 142 -2.32 -17.58 24.78
N PRO A 143 -2.45 -16.94 25.95
CA PRO A 143 -1.30 -16.56 26.77
C PRO A 143 -0.50 -17.75 27.29
N LEU A 144 -0.99 -18.99 27.14
CA LEU A 144 -0.35 -20.21 27.61
C LEU A 144 0.05 -20.09 29.09
N PHE A 145 -0.94 -19.77 29.93
CA PHE A 145 -0.71 -19.75 31.37
C PHE A 145 -0.28 -21.15 31.84
N ALA A 146 0.88 -21.23 32.50
CA ALA A 146 1.42 -22.46 33.07
C ALA A 146 0.64 -22.93 34.30
N ASP A 147 -0.01 -22.00 35.01
CA ASP A 147 -0.70 -22.26 36.26
C ASP A 147 -1.84 -21.25 36.56
N GLU A 148 -2.57 -21.52 37.65
CA GLU A 148 -3.58 -20.60 38.20
C GLU A 148 -2.97 -19.28 38.72
N ALA A 149 -1.65 -19.21 38.80
CA ALA A 149 -0.93 -18.01 39.16
C ALA A 149 -0.60 -17.15 37.94
N PHE A 150 -1.00 -17.50 36.72
CA PHE A 150 -0.79 -16.71 35.49
C PHE A 150 0.68 -16.60 35.08
N ALA A 151 1.56 -17.50 35.56
CA ALA A 151 2.89 -17.62 34.98
C ALA A 151 2.78 -18.06 33.51
N LEU A 152 3.72 -17.65 32.65
CA LEU A 152 3.71 -17.99 31.22
C LEU A 152 4.48 -19.30 30.98
N GLN A 153 4.04 -20.10 30.00
CA GLN A 153 4.86 -21.16 29.41
C GLN A 153 5.83 -20.57 28.38
N ASP A 154 6.96 -21.25 28.13
CA ASP A 154 8.06 -20.76 27.27
C ASP A 154 7.65 -20.36 25.84
N ALA A 155 6.56 -20.93 25.31
CA ALA A 155 6.04 -20.64 23.97
C ALA A 155 4.98 -19.52 23.96
N SER A 156 4.75 -18.83 25.08
CA SER A 156 3.70 -17.80 25.19
C SER A 156 3.95 -16.62 24.25
N PRO A 157 2.93 -16.14 23.51
CA PRO A 157 3.05 -14.93 22.69
C PRO A 157 3.20 -13.65 23.51
N ALA A 158 3.04 -13.71 24.84
CA ALA A 158 3.30 -12.58 25.75
C ALA A 158 4.79 -12.38 26.07
N ILE A 159 5.65 -13.36 25.78
CA ILE A 159 7.08 -13.28 26.08
C ILE A 159 7.76 -12.32 25.10
N ASP A 160 8.62 -11.44 25.63
CA ASP A 160 9.39 -10.40 24.94
C ASP A 160 8.53 -9.50 24.04
N ALA A 161 7.27 -9.30 24.40
CA ALA A 161 6.23 -8.77 23.53
C ALA A 161 5.75 -7.36 23.89
N GLY A 162 6.06 -6.90 25.09
CA GLY A 162 5.57 -5.65 25.66
C GLY A 162 6.48 -4.47 25.39
N THR A 163 5.93 -3.27 25.61
CA THR A 163 6.68 -2.02 25.62
C THR A 163 7.33 -1.77 26.98
N ALA A 164 8.52 -1.17 26.99
CA ALA A 164 9.14 -0.67 28.22
C ALA A 164 8.54 0.68 28.67
N ASP A 165 7.90 1.43 27.77
CA ASP A 165 7.27 2.71 28.13
C ASP A 165 6.02 2.47 28.99
N GLY A 166 5.96 3.11 30.15
CA GLY A 166 4.86 2.93 31.11
C GLY A 166 4.84 1.60 31.87
N ALA A 167 5.75 0.66 31.56
CA ALA A 167 5.89 -0.60 32.30
C ALA A 167 6.53 -0.34 33.70
N PRO A 168 6.07 -1.03 34.76
CA PRO A 168 6.71 -0.94 36.06
C PRO A 168 8.10 -1.60 36.06
N PRO A 169 9.06 -1.12 36.87
CA PRO A 169 10.45 -1.61 36.83
C PRO A 169 10.62 -3.07 37.28
N THR A 170 9.64 -3.61 38.00
CA THR A 170 9.61 -5.01 38.43
C THR A 170 8.26 -5.65 38.13
N ASP A 171 8.24 -6.97 37.99
CA ASP A 171 7.03 -7.78 37.83
C ASP A 171 6.30 -8.01 39.17
N TYR A 172 5.27 -8.86 39.17
CA TYR A 172 4.50 -9.26 40.36
C TYR A 172 5.36 -9.87 41.48
N ARG A 173 6.45 -10.58 41.16
CA ARG A 173 7.34 -11.24 42.13
C ARG A 173 8.50 -10.34 42.57
N GLY A 174 8.60 -9.13 42.03
CA GLY A 174 9.74 -8.24 42.24
C GLY A 174 10.93 -8.52 41.33
N THR A 175 10.76 -9.34 40.29
CA THR A 175 11.77 -9.59 39.26
C THR A 175 11.94 -8.34 38.40
N ALA A 176 13.17 -7.93 38.12
CA ALA A 176 13.42 -6.76 37.27
C ALA A 176 12.96 -7.02 35.82
N ARG A 177 12.40 -5.99 35.17
CA ARG A 177 12.06 -6.01 33.75
C ARG A 177 13.16 -5.32 32.91
N PRO A 178 13.51 -5.84 31.73
CA PRO A 178 13.19 -7.19 31.24
C PRO A 178 14.04 -8.26 31.95
N LEU A 179 13.50 -9.47 32.12
CA LEU A 179 14.28 -10.66 32.49
C LEU A 179 14.86 -11.37 31.26
N GLY A 180 14.08 -11.43 30.17
CA GLY A 180 14.42 -12.03 28.89
C GLY A 180 14.98 -11.03 27.87
N GLY A 181 14.58 -11.18 26.60
CA GLY A 181 14.98 -10.30 25.50
C GLY A 181 14.21 -8.97 25.44
N GLY A 182 13.04 -8.90 26.08
CA GLY A 182 12.15 -7.75 26.12
C GLY A 182 11.24 -7.78 27.35
N VAL A 183 10.38 -6.77 27.49
CA VAL A 183 9.36 -6.75 28.56
C VAL A 183 8.27 -7.74 28.19
N ASP A 184 7.84 -8.56 29.14
CA ASP A 184 6.70 -9.46 28.91
C ASP A 184 5.37 -8.74 29.08
N ILE A 185 4.40 -9.05 28.22
CA ILE A 185 3.01 -8.62 28.40
C ILE A 185 2.46 -9.36 29.64
N GLY A 186 1.72 -8.64 30.48
CA GLY A 186 1.15 -9.19 31.70
C GLY A 186 2.04 -9.05 32.93
N PRO A 187 1.67 -9.72 34.05
CA PRO A 187 2.17 -9.41 35.39
C PRO A 187 3.46 -10.11 35.77
N TYR A 188 3.95 -11.09 34.99
CA TYR A 188 5.19 -11.82 35.27
C TYR A 188 6.19 -11.64 34.14
N GLU A 189 7.46 -11.69 34.49
CA GLU A 189 8.55 -11.90 33.54
C GLU A 189 8.94 -13.38 33.50
N SER A 190 9.24 -13.85 32.30
CA SER A 190 9.77 -15.17 31.98
C SER A 190 11.26 -15.08 31.69
N ALA A 191 11.99 -16.14 32.02
CA ALA A 191 13.39 -16.29 31.59
C ALA A 191 13.50 -16.91 30.19
N ALA A 192 12.38 -17.41 29.64
CA ALA A 192 12.32 -17.85 28.26
C ALA A 192 12.41 -16.65 27.33
N THR A 193 13.04 -16.85 26.18
CA THR A 193 13.01 -15.90 25.07
C THR A 193 12.07 -16.45 24.01
N GLY A 194 11.20 -15.62 23.45
CA GLY A 194 10.29 -16.06 22.39
C GLY A 194 11.07 -16.68 21.23
N ALA A 195 10.87 -17.97 20.97
CA ALA A 195 11.54 -18.63 19.85
C ALA A 195 11.05 -18.00 18.54
N SER A 196 11.98 -17.40 17.79
CA SER A 196 11.71 -16.79 16.49
C SER A 196 12.68 -17.34 15.46
N GLY A 197 12.27 -17.33 14.20
CA GLY A 197 13.19 -17.53 13.09
C GLY A 197 13.11 -16.38 12.08
N GLN A 198 14.17 -16.24 11.30
CA GLN A 198 14.28 -15.16 10.33
C GLN A 198 13.50 -15.49 9.06
N VAL A 199 12.63 -14.58 8.63
CA VAL A 199 11.89 -14.66 7.37
C VAL A 199 12.46 -13.65 6.40
N THR A 200 12.85 -14.11 5.21
CA THR A 200 13.28 -13.25 4.10
C THR A 200 12.12 -13.05 3.14
N PHE A 201 11.66 -11.80 3.04
CA PHE A 201 10.70 -11.37 2.02
C PHE A 201 11.44 -10.92 0.77
N LEU A 202 10.88 -11.23 -0.40
CA LEU A 202 11.47 -10.91 -1.69
C LEU A 202 10.36 -10.54 -2.68
N VAL A 203 10.46 -9.35 -3.30
CA VAL A 203 9.55 -8.88 -4.35
C VAL A 203 10.33 -8.42 -5.56
N ASP A 204 9.85 -8.75 -6.75
CA ASP A 204 10.38 -8.31 -8.03
C ASP A 204 9.48 -7.21 -8.64
N LEU A 205 10.11 -6.11 -9.02
CA LEU A 205 9.49 -4.92 -9.60
C LEU A 205 9.93 -4.67 -11.06
N ALA A 206 10.59 -5.64 -11.70
CA ALA A 206 11.11 -5.48 -13.05
C ALA A 206 10.02 -5.19 -14.08
N GLN A 207 8.86 -5.81 -13.92
CA GLN A 207 7.72 -5.52 -14.80
C GLN A 207 7.14 -4.13 -14.55
N MET A 208 7.11 -3.66 -13.29
CA MET A 208 6.60 -2.32 -12.96
C MET A 208 7.51 -1.24 -13.56
N GLU A 209 8.83 -1.39 -13.43
CA GLU A 209 9.79 -0.46 -14.05
C GLU A 209 9.67 -0.48 -15.58
N ARG A 210 9.61 -1.67 -16.20
CA ARG A 210 9.46 -1.81 -17.66
C ARG A 210 8.22 -1.10 -18.21
N LEU A 211 7.12 -1.13 -17.46
CA LEU A 211 5.87 -0.44 -17.80
C LEU A 211 5.87 1.04 -17.41
N GLY A 212 6.97 1.58 -16.87
CA GLY A 212 7.07 2.96 -16.40
C GLY A 212 6.28 3.23 -15.12
N LEU A 213 5.80 2.21 -14.42
CA LEU A 213 4.97 2.33 -13.21
C LEU A 213 5.79 2.46 -11.92
N PHE A 214 7.10 2.29 -12.01
CA PHE A 214 8.02 2.30 -10.89
C PHE A 214 9.36 2.92 -11.31
N ASP A 215 9.88 3.86 -10.52
CA ASP A 215 11.21 4.44 -10.72
C ASP A 215 12.13 4.06 -9.53
N PRO A 216 13.10 3.16 -9.74
CA PRO A 216 14.01 2.73 -8.67
C PRO A 216 14.95 3.83 -8.18
N ALA A 217 15.06 4.98 -8.87
CA ALA A 217 15.90 6.09 -8.46
C ALA A 217 15.29 6.91 -7.31
N VAL A 218 13.96 6.91 -7.18
CA VAL A 218 13.23 7.73 -6.20
C VAL A 218 12.34 6.90 -5.27
N ALA A 219 11.85 5.75 -5.71
CA ALA A 219 10.85 5.01 -4.96
C ALA A 219 11.45 4.20 -3.80
N ASP A 220 10.73 4.18 -2.68
CA ASP A 220 11.03 3.33 -1.53
C ASP A 220 10.11 2.13 -1.48
N VAL A 221 10.67 0.93 -1.29
CA VAL A 221 9.92 -0.34 -1.32
C VAL A 221 9.77 -0.89 0.10
N TYR A 222 8.59 -1.42 0.43
CA TYR A 222 8.30 -2.00 1.74
C TYR A 222 7.55 -3.33 1.61
N VAL A 223 7.67 -4.13 2.66
CA VAL A 223 6.65 -5.12 3.02
C VAL A 223 5.95 -4.61 4.27
N GLU A 224 4.63 -4.62 4.27
CA GLU A 224 3.83 -4.38 5.47
C GLU A 224 3.31 -5.69 6.02
N ILE A 225 3.57 -5.93 7.29
CA ILE A 225 2.99 -7.04 8.04
C ILE A 225 1.76 -6.47 8.73
N PHE A 226 0.58 -6.94 8.34
CA PHE A 226 -0.70 -6.44 8.84
C PHE A 226 -1.12 -7.07 10.17
N SER A 227 -0.58 -8.25 10.50
CA SER A 227 -0.92 -8.99 11.70
C SER A 227 0.22 -9.90 12.13
N GLY A 228 0.27 -10.20 13.43
CA GLY A 228 1.30 -11.01 14.07
C GLY A 228 2.10 -10.18 15.08
N SER A 229 3.29 -10.66 15.44
CA SER A 229 4.12 -10.17 16.52
C SER A 229 5.04 -9.03 16.11
N LEU A 230 5.21 -8.80 14.81
CA LEU A 230 5.92 -7.67 14.19
C LEU A 230 5.06 -6.98 13.11
N PRO A 231 3.93 -6.38 13.47
CA PRO A 231 3.14 -5.59 12.54
C PRO A 231 3.86 -4.29 12.16
N GLY A 232 3.55 -3.78 10.97
CA GLY A 232 4.09 -2.53 10.44
C GLY A 232 4.91 -2.68 9.16
N ARG A 233 5.43 -1.55 8.67
CA ARG A 233 6.17 -1.45 7.42
C ARG A 233 7.66 -1.66 7.62
N HIS A 234 8.23 -2.60 6.87
CA HIS A 234 9.64 -2.89 6.83
C HIS A 234 10.21 -2.46 5.48
N ARG A 235 11.12 -1.48 5.49
CA ARG A 235 11.78 -0.99 4.26
C ARG A 235 12.68 -2.08 3.69
N MET A 236 12.56 -2.30 2.39
CA MET A 236 13.28 -3.33 1.65
C MET A 236 14.47 -2.73 0.91
N ALA A 237 15.56 -3.48 0.83
CA ALA A 237 16.77 -3.09 0.12
C ALA A 237 16.82 -3.79 -1.25
N ARG A 238 17.22 -3.04 -2.28
CA ARG A 238 17.46 -3.58 -3.62
C ARG A 238 18.57 -4.64 -3.57
N VAL A 239 18.35 -5.75 -4.24
CA VAL A 239 19.34 -6.81 -4.44
C VAL A 239 20.15 -6.46 -5.68
N ASP A 240 21.47 -6.41 -5.53
CA ASP A 240 22.44 -6.22 -6.62
C ASP A 240 22.03 -5.17 -7.69
N THR A 241 22.08 -5.53 -8.97
CA THR A 241 21.64 -4.69 -10.10
C THR A 241 20.23 -5.08 -10.59
N SER A 242 19.65 -6.16 -10.07
CA SER A 242 18.29 -6.60 -10.38
C SER A 242 17.25 -5.60 -9.84
N LEU A 243 15.98 -5.78 -10.21
CA LEU A 243 14.85 -5.02 -9.64
C LEU A 243 14.11 -5.84 -8.58
N SER A 244 14.84 -6.73 -7.92
CA SER A 244 14.37 -7.48 -6.76
C SER A 244 14.72 -6.73 -5.47
N TYR A 245 13.80 -6.73 -4.51
CA TYR A 245 13.95 -6.07 -3.21
C TYR A 245 13.74 -7.08 -2.11
N ARG A 246 14.56 -7.00 -1.05
CA ARG A 246 14.50 -7.94 0.08
C ARG A 246 14.57 -7.26 1.43
N VAL A 247 13.98 -7.91 2.43
CA VAL A 247 14.19 -7.60 3.85
C VAL A 247 14.12 -8.90 4.66
N GLN A 248 14.83 -8.92 5.79
CA GLN A 248 14.78 -10.01 6.75
C GLN A 248 14.20 -9.50 8.07
N THR A 249 13.27 -10.25 8.65
CA THR A 249 12.68 -9.94 9.97
C THR A 249 12.44 -11.22 10.76
N ALA A 250 12.32 -11.12 12.09
CA ALA A 250 12.04 -12.26 12.95
C ALA A 250 10.54 -12.53 13.02
N VAL A 251 10.09 -13.78 12.89
CA VAL A 251 8.70 -14.16 13.13
C VAL A 251 8.70 -15.27 14.18
N LEU A 252 7.76 -15.21 15.12
CA LEU A 252 7.68 -16.22 16.19
C LEU A 252 7.34 -17.58 15.62
N GLU A 253 7.90 -18.63 16.20
CA GLU A 253 7.59 -20.01 15.82
C GLU A 253 6.08 -20.29 15.96
N GLY A 254 5.48 -20.90 14.94
CA GLY A 254 4.06 -21.22 14.87
C GLY A 254 3.15 -20.03 14.54
N GLU A 255 3.68 -18.81 14.49
CA GLU A 255 2.89 -17.62 14.19
C GLU A 255 2.50 -17.56 12.71
N THR A 256 1.25 -17.14 12.46
CA THR A 256 0.75 -16.83 11.13
C THR A 256 0.66 -15.33 10.94
N ILE A 257 1.38 -14.81 9.94
CA ILE A 257 1.36 -13.41 9.55
C ILE A 257 0.58 -13.22 8.25
N HIS A 258 -0.05 -12.05 8.14
CA HIS A 258 -0.64 -11.55 6.89
C HIS A 258 0.18 -10.35 6.45
N TYR A 259 0.63 -10.34 5.20
CA TYR A 259 1.54 -9.31 4.71
C TYR A 259 1.24 -8.90 3.26
N GLY A 260 1.72 -7.73 2.84
CA GLY A 260 1.61 -7.26 1.46
C GLY A 260 2.80 -6.40 1.09
N PHE A 261 3.21 -6.44 -0.18
CA PHE A 261 4.21 -5.53 -0.71
C PHE A 261 3.59 -4.18 -1.09
N LEU A 262 4.39 -3.14 -0.96
CA LEU A 262 4.02 -1.80 -1.38
C LEU A 262 5.25 -0.98 -1.76
N PHE A 263 5.05 0.12 -2.46
CA PHE A 263 6.08 1.12 -2.66
C PHE A 263 5.54 2.53 -2.50
N ASP A 264 6.44 3.43 -2.09
CA ASP A 264 6.23 4.86 -2.08
C ASP A 264 6.79 5.45 -3.38
N PRO A 265 5.95 5.95 -4.30
CA PRO A 265 6.39 6.33 -5.64
C PRO A 265 7.33 7.54 -5.67
N ASP A 266 7.30 8.40 -4.65
CA ASP A 266 8.11 9.63 -4.58
C ASP A 266 9.19 9.61 -3.47
N GLY A 267 9.23 8.54 -2.67
CA GLY A 267 10.15 8.37 -1.56
C GLY A 267 10.01 9.42 -0.45
N GLN A 268 8.88 10.16 -0.39
CA GLN A 268 8.66 11.22 0.59
C GLN A 268 8.01 10.72 1.89
N GLY A 269 7.63 9.44 1.97
CA GLY A 269 7.06 8.80 3.14
C GLY A 269 5.61 9.18 3.42
N THR A 270 4.88 9.74 2.46
CA THR A 270 3.48 10.17 2.66
C THR A 270 2.54 8.96 2.58
N PRO A 271 1.94 8.44 3.67
CA PRO A 271 1.26 7.13 3.63
C PRO A 271 0.07 7.06 2.66
N SER A 272 -0.54 8.19 2.33
CA SER A 272 -1.68 8.27 1.40
C SER A 272 -1.30 8.20 -0.09
N THR A 273 -0.02 8.15 -0.43
CA THR A 273 0.48 7.96 -1.81
C THR A 273 0.99 6.54 -2.05
N PHE A 274 1.00 5.70 -1.01
CA PHE A 274 1.62 4.38 -1.07
C PHE A 274 0.80 3.44 -1.95
N ILE A 275 1.50 2.73 -2.83
CA ILE A 275 0.91 1.80 -3.79
C ILE A 275 1.04 0.40 -3.19
N TYR A 276 -0.08 -0.13 -2.70
CA TYR A 276 -0.16 -1.51 -2.20
C TYR A 276 -0.43 -2.46 -3.35
N GLU A 277 0.26 -3.61 -3.36
CA GLU A 277 -0.10 -4.69 -4.26
C GLU A 277 -1.50 -5.26 -3.96
N LEU A 278 -2.08 -5.95 -4.94
CA LEU A 278 -3.34 -6.67 -4.84
C LEU A 278 -4.42 -5.75 -4.27
N GLN A 279 -5.06 -6.16 -3.18
CA GLN A 279 -6.06 -5.35 -2.47
C GLN A 279 -5.56 -4.82 -1.12
N GLY A 280 -4.24 -4.66 -0.96
CA GLY A 280 -3.64 -4.29 0.32
C GLY A 280 -3.97 -5.33 1.39
N HIS A 281 -4.53 -4.88 2.52
CA HIS A 281 -4.93 -5.76 3.62
C HIS A 281 -5.91 -6.87 3.18
N ASP A 282 -6.92 -6.53 2.37
CA ASP A 282 -7.93 -7.49 1.92
C ASP A 282 -7.37 -8.54 0.94
N GLY A 283 -6.25 -8.21 0.28
CA GLY A 283 -5.51 -9.10 -0.62
C GLY A 283 -4.23 -9.66 -0.01
N ALA A 284 -4.09 -9.62 1.32
CA ALA A 284 -2.85 -9.99 1.99
C ALA A 284 -2.42 -11.43 1.70
N ARG A 285 -1.12 -11.61 1.53
CA ARG A 285 -0.46 -12.91 1.48
C ARG A 285 -0.34 -13.46 2.90
N THR A 286 -0.34 -14.78 3.04
CA THR A 286 -0.25 -15.45 4.35
C THR A 286 1.01 -16.30 4.45
N PHE A 287 1.68 -16.25 5.60
CA PHE A 287 2.82 -17.11 5.91
C PHE A 287 2.74 -17.57 7.37
N THR A 288 2.99 -18.86 7.62
CA THR A 288 3.10 -19.42 8.97
C THR A 288 4.53 -19.86 9.21
N MET A 289 5.15 -19.39 10.29
CA MET A 289 6.52 -19.73 10.62
C MET A 289 6.61 -21.17 11.14
N PRO A 290 7.28 -22.10 10.44
CA PRO A 290 7.23 -23.52 10.79
C PRO A 290 8.14 -23.91 11.97
N GLY A 291 9.08 -23.04 12.36
CA GLY A 291 10.13 -23.32 13.35
C GLY A 291 11.06 -22.11 13.49
N SER A 292 12.15 -22.24 14.25
CA SER A 292 13.17 -21.18 14.41
C SER A 292 14.21 -21.13 13.27
N ASP A 293 14.21 -22.10 12.35
CA ASP A 293 15.13 -22.12 11.20
C ASP A 293 14.81 -20.99 10.21
N PRO A 294 15.81 -20.27 9.67
CA PRO A 294 15.60 -19.22 8.70
C PRO A 294 14.82 -19.68 7.46
N GLN A 295 13.77 -18.93 7.12
CA GLN A 295 12.93 -19.14 5.95
C GLN A 295 13.18 -18.06 4.90
N ALA A 296 13.30 -18.46 3.65
CA ALA A 296 13.28 -17.55 2.51
C ALA A 296 12.01 -17.80 1.71
N LEU A 297 11.14 -16.79 1.64
CA LEU A 297 9.92 -16.90 0.83
C LEU A 297 10.29 -16.87 -0.66
N PRO A 298 9.54 -17.59 -1.52
CA PRO A 298 9.69 -17.47 -2.95
C PRO A 298 9.56 -16.00 -3.40
N PRO A 299 10.32 -15.55 -4.43
CA PRO A 299 10.14 -14.21 -4.98
C PRO A 299 8.69 -14.03 -5.44
N ALA A 300 8.04 -12.98 -4.94
CA ALA A 300 6.75 -12.54 -5.45
C ALA A 300 6.94 -11.55 -6.61
N PHE A 301 5.99 -11.55 -7.54
CA PHE A 301 5.87 -10.45 -8.52
C PHE A 301 4.84 -9.46 -8.00
N PHE A 302 5.13 -8.15 -8.11
CA PHE A 302 4.18 -7.13 -7.70
C PHE A 302 2.87 -7.27 -8.51
N ASP A 303 1.73 -7.29 -7.82
CA ASP A 303 0.39 -7.60 -8.38
C ASP A 303 0.29 -8.97 -9.09
N ASP A 304 1.17 -9.91 -8.75
CA ASP A 304 1.31 -11.22 -9.41
C ASP A 304 1.51 -11.11 -10.93
N VAL A 305 2.15 -10.02 -11.40
CA VAL A 305 2.45 -9.79 -12.81
C VAL A 305 3.90 -10.17 -13.11
N PRO A 306 4.16 -11.34 -13.72
CA PRO A 306 5.53 -11.73 -14.05
C PRO A 306 6.12 -10.82 -15.13
N PRO A 307 7.46 -10.70 -15.18
CA PRO A 307 8.16 -10.04 -16.27
C PRO A 307 7.78 -10.64 -17.63
N ALA A 308 7.29 -9.81 -18.53
CA ALA A 308 7.08 -10.15 -19.93
C ALA A 308 8.12 -9.43 -20.81
N GLU A 309 8.57 -10.11 -21.86
CA GLU A 309 9.43 -9.49 -22.86
C GLU A 309 8.60 -8.50 -23.69
N GLU A 310 9.11 -7.28 -23.84
CA GLU A 310 8.47 -6.25 -24.63
C GLU A 310 9.07 -6.23 -26.03
N ALA A 311 8.23 -6.29 -27.06
CA ALA A 311 8.68 -6.43 -28.44
C ALA A 311 9.26 -5.13 -29.03
N LEU A 312 8.89 -3.96 -28.50
CA LEU A 312 9.23 -2.64 -29.03
C LEU A 312 9.48 -1.65 -27.90
N ALA A 313 10.47 -0.76 -28.05
CA ALA A 313 10.67 0.34 -27.12
C ALA A 313 9.65 1.47 -27.39
N PRO A 314 9.06 2.09 -26.35
CA PRO A 314 8.15 3.21 -26.53
C PRO A 314 8.89 4.47 -27.00
N ALA A 315 8.23 5.26 -27.83
CA ALA A 315 8.72 6.57 -28.28
C ALA A 315 8.59 7.64 -27.19
N ALA A 316 7.58 7.52 -26.31
CA ALA A 316 7.40 8.40 -25.15
C ALA A 316 6.77 7.62 -23.99
N VAL A 317 7.19 7.95 -22.75
CA VAL A 317 6.62 7.40 -21.52
C VAL A 317 6.44 8.55 -20.53
N VAL A 318 5.23 8.71 -20.02
CA VAL A 318 4.91 9.67 -18.96
C VAL A 318 4.15 8.95 -17.87
N THR A 319 4.51 9.23 -16.62
CA THR A 319 3.97 8.56 -15.45
C THR A 319 3.46 9.57 -14.44
N HIS A 320 2.35 9.25 -13.79
CA HIS A 320 1.75 10.09 -12.77
C HIS A 320 1.15 9.25 -11.63
N ALA A 321 1.35 9.70 -10.39
CA ALA A 321 0.74 9.12 -9.21
C ALA A 321 -0.57 9.84 -8.87
N PHE A 322 -1.64 9.08 -8.70
CA PHE A 322 -2.97 9.54 -8.34
C PHE A 322 -3.33 9.18 -6.91
N ARG A 323 -4.20 10.00 -6.33
CA ARG A 323 -4.83 9.77 -5.02
C ARG A 323 -6.27 9.28 -5.23
N PRO A 324 -6.84 8.51 -4.29
CA PRO A 324 -8.22 8.08 -4.36
C PRO A 324 -9.21 9.25 -4.39
N GLY A 325 -10.41 8.98 -4.90
CA GLY A 325 -11.49 9.94 -5.12
C GLY A 325 -11.67 10.24 -6.61
N ASN A 326 -11.92 11.50 -6.93
CA ASN A 326 -12.11 11.95 -8.30
C ASN A 326 -10.98 12.92 -8.62
N PRO A 327 -9.75 12.43 -8.81
CA PRO A 327 -8.63 13.32 -9.09
C PRO A 327 -8.92 14.02 -10.41
N GLY A 328 -8.67 15.33 -10.44
CA GLY A 328 -8.90 16.12 -11.63
C GLY A 328 -8.04 15.65 -12.80
N ARG A 329 -8.41 16.09 -14.00
CA ARG A 329 -7.70 15.82 -15.25
C ARG A 329 -6.19 16.03 -15.14
N VAL A 330 -5.45 15.05 -15.64
CA VAL A 330 -3.99 15.10 -15.75
C VAL A 330 -3.59 14.85 -17.21
N SER A 331 -2.70 15.69 -17.70
CA SER A 331 -2.08 15.54 -19.01
C SER A 331 -0.80 14.71 -18.92
N PHE A 332 -0.69 13.69 -19.77
CA PHE A 332 0.49 12.84 -19.87
C PHE A 332 1.43 13.34 -20.98
N HIS A 333 1.64 14.65 -21.02
CA HIS A 333 2.43 15.28 -22.06
C HIS A 333 3.88 15.42 -21.59
N GLY A 334 4.81 14.79 -22.31
CA GLY A 334 6.23 14.90 -22.04
C GLY A 334 6.83 16.22 -22.53
N PRO A 335 8.00 16.64 -22.02
CA PRO A 335 8.71 17.80 -22.53
C PRO A 335 9.19 17.60 -23.99
N ASP A 336 9.35 18.71 -24.72
CA ASP A 336 10.12 18.80 -25.98
C ASP A 336 9.78 17.79 -27.10
N GLY A 337 8.49 17.52 -27.33
CA GLY A 337 8.03 16.70 -28.47
C GLY A 337 7.85 15.21 -28.16
N LEU A 338 8.15 14.78 -26.94
CA LEU A 338 7.86 13.45 -26.38
C LEU A 338 6.47 13.39 -25.73
N ASP A 339 5.48 14.00 -26.39
CA ASP A 339 4.10 14.00 -25.90
C ASP A 339 3.48 12.62 -26.07
N THR A 340 2.75 12.12 -25.06
CA THR A 340 1.96 10.89 -25.25
C THR A 340 0.60 11.17 -25.88
N ASP A 341 0.19 12.43 -25.99
CA ASP A 341 -1.09 12.86 -26.60
C ASP A 341 -2.34 12.32 -25.88
N VAL A 342 -2.20 11.97 -24.60
CA VAL A 342 -3.27 11.41 -23.76
C VAL A 342 -3.48 12.26 -22.51
N ASP A 343 -4.75 12.59 -22.26
CA ASP A 343 -5.23 13.13 -20.99
C ASP A 343 -6.13 12.09 -20.31
N LEU A 344 -6.01 11.96 -18.99
CA LEU A 344 -6.89 11.11 -18.17
C LEU A 344 -7.61 11.93 -17.12
N ASP A 345 -8.91 11.69 -16.95
CA ASP A 345 -9.76 12.37 -15.97
C ASP A 345 -10.61 11.34 -15.22
N PHE A 346 -10.21 11.02 -13.98
CA PHE A 346 -10.89 10.00 -13.19
C PHE A 346 -12.13 10.58 -12.53
N SER A 347 -13.28 10.05 -12.93
CA SER A 347 -14.56 10.30 -12.26
C SER A 347 -14.73 9.50 -10.96
N SER A 348 -13.92 8.46 -10.78
CA SER A 348 -13.73 7.73 -9.52
C SER A 348 -12.43 6.92 -9.56
N LEU A 349 -11.78 6.78 -8.41
CA LEU A 349 -10.62 5.95 -8.16
C LEU A 349 -10.65 5.55 -6.67
N ASP A 350 -10.67 4.27 -6.36
CA ASP A 350 -10.87 3.81 -4.99
C ASP A 350 -9.61 3.85 -4.09
N ARG A 351 -8.41 3.89 -4.69
CA ARG A 351 -7.12 3.83 -3.98
C ARG A 351 -6.03 4.63 -4.67
N ALA A 352 -4.90 4.84 -3.97
CA ALA A 352 -3.73 5.43 -4.61
C ALA A 352 -3.24 4.53 -5.73
N ALA A 353 -2.88 5.12 -6.87
CA ALA A 353 -2.47 4.38 -8.05
C ALA A 353 -1.39 5.14 -8.82
N VAL A 354 -0.49 4.43 -9.48
CA VAL A 354 0.41 5.01 -10.47
C VAL A 354 -0.10 4.61 -11.85
N VAL A 355 -0.19 5.58 -12.75
CA VAL A 355 -0.56 5.37 -14.15
C VAL A 355 0.62 5.74 -15.01
N SER A 356 0.92 4.90 -16.00
CA SER A 356 1.90 5.20 -17.04
C SER A 356 1.21 5.17 -18.41
N VAL A 357 1.43 6.21 -19.19
CA VAL A 357 1.05 6.26 -20.61
C VAL A 357 2.32 6.13 -21.44
N ARG A 358 2.28 5.17 -22.37
CA ARG A 358 3.39 4.81 -23.25
C ARG A 358 2.92 4.92 -24.68
N ARG A 359 3.56 5.76 -25.50
CA ARG A 359 3.25 5.91 -26.92
C ARG A 359 4.28 5.15 -27.76
N TYR A 360 3.81 4.43 -28.77
CA TYR A 360 4.65 3.73 -29.73
C TYR A 360 4.40 4.30 -31.13
N GLU A 361 5.48 4.51 -31.88
CA GLU A 361 5.44 4.97 -33.28
C GLU A 361 5.60 3.78 -34.24
N ALA A 362 4.68 2.83 -34.15
CA ALA A 362 4.72 1.60 -34.93
C ALA A 362 3.31 1.11 -35.28
N ASP A 363 3.23 0.16 -36.21
CA ASP A 363 2.00 -0.56 -36.49
C ASP A 363 1.60 -1.38 -35.25
N PRO A 364 0.43 -1.10 -34.63
CA PRO A 364 -0.07 -1.92 -33.53
C PRO A 364 -0.25 -3.39 -33.87
N GLY A 365 -0.35 -3.74 -35.16
CA GLY A 365 -0.82 -5.04 -35.61
C GLY A 365 -2.22 -5.35 -35.08
N GLY A 366 -2.54 -6.63 -34.91
CA GLY A 366 -3.85 -7.07 -34.44
C GLY A 366 -4.93 -6.96 -35.51
N THR A 367 -5.97 -7.80 -35.40
CA THR A 367 -7.07 -7.78 -36.38
C THR A 367 -8.05 -6.64 -36.06
N PRO A 368 -8.43 -5.80 -37.05
CA PRO A 368 -9.47 -4.78 -36.86
C PRO A 368 -10.81 -5.42 -36.44
N PRO A 369 -11.61 -4.77 -35.56
CA PRO A 369 -12.93 -5.26 -35.23
C PRO A 369 -13.90 -5.10 -36.41
N ALA A 370 -15.00 -5.84 -36.39
CA ALA A 370 -16.05 -5.72 -37.39
C ALA A 370 -16.56 -4.26 -37.50
N GLY A 371 -16.66 -3.76 -38.72
CA GLY A 371 -17.11 -2.39 -39.01
C GLY A 371 -16.01 -1.31 -38.95
N ILE A 372 -14.77 -1.68 -38.60
CA ILE A 372 -13.61 -0.81 -38.74
C ILE A 372 -12.90 -1.16 -40.05
N ALA A 373 -12.75 -0.16 -40.91
CA ALA A 373 -12.11 -0.27 -42.21
C ALA A 373 -10.59 -0.05 -42.12
N THR A 374 -10.16 0.88 -41.26
CA THR A 374 -8.74 1.22 -41.08
C THR A 374 -8.40 1.32 -39.60
N VAL A 375 -7.19 0.91 -39.25
CA VAL A 375 -6.56 1.10 -37.95
C VAL A 375 -5.29 1.91 -38.19
N SER A 376 -4.92 2.80 -37.26
CA SER A 376 -3.66 3.53 -37.37
C SER A 376 -2.51 2.53 -37.53
N SER A 377 -1.71 2.70 -38.57
CA SER A 377 -0.55 1.84 -38.85
C SER A 377 0.74 2.38 -38.27
N GLN A 378 0.68 3.46 -37.49
CA GLN A 378 1.84 4.23 -37.08
C GLN A 378 1.82 4.61 -35.59
N ALA A 379 0.68 4.47 -34.90
CA ALA A 379 0.61 4.80 -33.49
C ALA A 379 -0.33 3.90 -32.69
N TYR A 380 0.14 3.50 -31.52
CA TYR A 380 -0.69 2.93 -30.47
C TYR A 380 -0.14 3.31 -29.09
N TRP A 381 -0.96 3.13 -28.06
CA TRP A 381 -0.67 3.55 -26.71
C TRP A 381 -0.88 2.41 -25.74
N GLY A 382 0.05 2.22 -24.80
CA GLY A 382 -0.14 1.42 -23.60
C GLY A 382 -0.51 2.34 -22.45
N VAL A 383 -1.69 2.17 -21.86
CA VAL A 383 -2.09 2.88 -20.64
C VAL A 383 -2.17 1.86 -19.52
N HIS A 384 -1.21 1.92 -18.60
CA HIS A 384 -1.05 0.95 -17.54
C HIS A 384 -1.32 1.59 -16.18
N ILE A 385 -1.88 0.82 -15.25
CA ILE A 385 -2.18 1.27 -13.89
C ILE A 385 -1.76 0.21 -12.87
N VAL A 386 -1.19 0.65 -11.76
CA VAL A 386 -0.90 -0.15 -10.57
C VAL A 386 -1.48 0.53 -9.32
N PRO A 387 -2.17 -0.20 -8.42
CA PRO A 387 -2.39 -1.63 -8.49
C PRO A 387 -3.49 -2.02 -9.48
N ARG A 388 -3.39 -3.21 -10.06
CA ARG A 388 -4.33 -3.76 -11.05
C ARG A 388 -5.74 -3.97 -10.52
N GLN A 389 -5.88 -4.10 -9.21
CA GLN A 389 -7.17 -4.26 -8.53
C GLN A 389 -7.82 -2.92 -8.17
N ALA A 390 -7.23 -1.78 -8.55
CA ALA A 390 -7.87 -0.48 -8.38
C ALA A 390 -9.21 -0.46 -9.13
N ALA A 391 -10.26 -0.03 -8.45
CA ALA A 391 -11.58 0.20 -9.04
C ALA A 391 -11.72 1.67 -9.43
N TYR A 392 -12.04 1.92 -10.69
CA TYR A 392 -12.12 3.27 -11.22
C TYR A 392 -13.11 3.42 -12.37
N ALA A 393 -13.52 4.66 -12.61
CA ALA A 393 -14.14 5.11 -13.85
C ALA A 393 -13.39 6.34 -14.35
N VAL A 394 -12.88 6.28 -15.56
CA VAL A 394 -11.97 7.27 -16.13
C VAL A 394 -12.41 7.67 -17.54
N GLU A 395 -12.33 8.96 -17.81
CA GLU A 395 -12.37 9.50 -19.16
C GLU A 395 -10.95 9.50 -19.74
N VAL A 396 -10.77 8.79 -20.85
CA VAL A 396 -9.55 8.78 -21.66
C VAL A 396 -9.77 9.72 -22.83
N GLN A 397 -8.94 10.75 -22.95
CA GLN A 397 -8.90 11.63 -24.10
C GLN A 397 -7.60 11.44 -24.85
N LEU A 398 -7.72 11.20 -26.15
CA LEU A 398 -6.59 11.00 -27.04
C LEU A 398 -6.64 12.06 -28.14
N SER A 399 -5.56 12.83 -28.26
CA SER A 399 -5.40 13.78 -29.35
C SER A 399 -4.95 13.04 -30.61
N TYR A 400 -5.74 13.17 -31.68
CA TYR A 400 -5.41 12.61 -32.99
C TYR A 400 -4.74 13.64 -33.91
N ALA A 401 -4.29 14.78 -33.37
CA ALA A 401 -3.67 15.86 -34.16
C ALA A 401 -2.41 15.43 -34.94
N ARG A 402 -1.77 14.34 -34.51
CA ARG A 402 -0.61 13.74 -35.19
C ARG A 402 -0.97 12.83 -36.36
N LEU A 403 -2.24 12.46 -36.49
CA LEU A 403 -2.72 11.65 -37.60
C LEU A 403 -3.17 12.56 -38.74
N THR A 404 -2.87 12.14 -39.97
CA THR A 404 -3.24 12.84 -41.19
C THR A 404 -4.05 11.93 -42.12
N GLY A 405 -4.62 12.54 -43.16
CA GLY A 405 -5.53 11.87 -44.08
C GLY A 405 -6.96 11.70 -43.55
N ILE A 406 -7.32 12.34 -42.45
CA ILE A 406 -8.68 12.28 -41.92
C ILE A 406 -9.59 13.12 -42.83
N ALA A 407 -10.51 12.45 -43.53
CA ALA A 407 -11.50 13.03 -44.42
C ALA A 407 -12.82 13.37 -43.70
N ASP A 408 -13.22 12.56 -42.72
CA ASP A 408 -14.35 12.84 -41.81
C ASP A 408 -14.00 12.33 -40.40
N GLU A 409 -13.89 13.24 -39.44
CA GLU A 409 -13.55 12.93 -38.05
C GLU A 409 -14.65 12.13 -37.36
N ASN A 410 -15.92 12.20 -37.81
CA ASN A 410 -17.01 11.46 -37.20
C ASN A 410 -16.92 9.94 -37.45
N ASP A 411 -16.11 9.53 -38.42
CA ASP A 411 -15.83 8.12 -38.70
C ASP A 411 -14.79 7.51 -37.74
N LEU A 412 -14.10 8.34 -36.96
CA LEU A 412 -13.06 7.89 -36.02
C LEU A 412 -13.65 7.14 -34.82
N ARG A 413 -12.95 6.10 -34.38
CA ARG A 413 -13.26 5.31 -33.18
C ARG A 413 -11.98 5.08 -32.39
N LEU A 414 -12.08 5.18 -31.07
CA LEU A 414 -11.06 4.62 -30.20
C LEU A 414 -11.24 3.11 -30.15
N LEU A 415 -10.12 2.41 -30.27
CA LEU A 415 -10.02 0.96 -30.20
C LEU A 415 -9.18 0.58 -28.98
N ARG A 416 -9.52 -0.54 -28.35
CA ARG A 416 -8.73 -1.11 -27.25
C ARG A 416 -8.52 -2.61 -27.40
N ARG A 417 -7.46 -3.13 -26.80
CA ARG A 417 -7.23 -4.56 -26.58
C ARG A 417 -6.47 -4.77 -25.27
N ALA A 418 -6.65 -5.94 -24.66
CA ALA A 418 -6.03 -6.26 -23.37
C ALA A 418 -4.54 -6.60 -23.52
N ASN A 419 -4.19 -7.36 -24.56
CA ASN A 419 -2.82 -7.77 -24.85
C ASN A 419 -2.52 -7.59 -26.34
N ALA A 420 -1.23 -7.49 -26.70
CA ALA A 420 -0.77 -7.31 -28.07
C ALA A 420 -1.28 -8.38 -29.07
N ALA A 421 -1.51 -9.61 -28.60
CA ALA A 421 -2.01 -10.71 -29.43
C ALA A 421 -3.53 -10.70 -29.63
N ASP A 422 -4.27 -9.92 -28.84
CA ASP A 422 -5.72 -9.88 -28.90
C ASP A 422 -6.22 -9.07 -30.10
N ALA A 423 -7.43 -9.39 -30.56
CA ALA A 423 -8.13 -8.57 -31.55
C ALA A 423 -8.53 -7.21 -30.94
N TRP A 424 -8.52 -6.17 -31.77
CA TRP A 424 -9.01 -4.86 -31.37
C TRP A 424 -10.52 -4.87 -31.14
N THR A 425 -10.98 -4.04 -30.21
CA THR A 425 -12.41 -3.84 -29.92
C THR A 425 -12.74 -2.36 -29.93
N THR A 426 -13.90 -1.99 -30.47
CA THR A 426 -14.37 -0.59 -30.44
C THR A 426 -14.87 -0.21 -29.05
N VAL A 427 -14.59 1.01 -28.62
CA VAL A 427 -15.25 1.61 -27.45
C VAL A 427 -16.18 2.76 -27.85
N PRO A 428 -17.24 3.04 -27.07
CA PRO A 428 -18.04 4.24 -27.27
C PRO A 428 -17.14 5.48 -27.30
N THR A 429 -17.14 6.17 -28.44
CA THR A 429 -16.23 7.28 -28.71
C THR A 429 -17.03 8.55 -28.97
N SER A 430 -16.67 9.64 -28.30
CA SER A 430 -17.14 10.99 -28.61
C SER A 430 -16.01 11.76 -29.30
N ILE A 431 -16.31 12.48 -30.37
CA ILE A 431 -15.33 13.25 -31.14
C ILE A 431 -15.55 14.73 -30.92
N ASN A 432 -14.49 15.44 -30.54
CA ASN A 432 -14.42 16.89 -30.50
C ASN A 432 -13.49 17.38 -31.62
N ALA A 433 -14.05 17.51 -32.83
CA ALA A 433 -13.31 17.84 -34.03
C ALA A 433 -12.53 19.17 -33.92
N PRO A 434 -13.10 20.28 -33.39
CA PRO A 434 -12.35 21.53 -33.22
C PRO A 434 -11.10 21.41 -32.33
N ALA A 435 -11.06 20.44 -31.42
CA ALA A 435 -9.93 20.21 -30.52
C ALA A 435 -9.01 19.07 -30.98
N ASN A 436 -9.36 18.35 -32.05
CA ASN A 436 -8.69 17.12 -32.48
C ASN A 436 -8.63 16.02 -31.39
N VAL A 437 -9.70 15.89 -30.60
CA VAL A 437 -9.75 14.94 -29.46
C VAL A 437 -10.82 13.89 -29.67
N ALA A 438 -10.45 12.64 -29.42
CA ALA A 438 -11.37 11.51 -29.27
C ALA A 438 -11.43 11.10 -27.79
N THR A 439 -12.65 10.89 -27.29
CA THR A 439 -12.92 10.64 -25.87
C THR A 439 -13.64 9.32 -25.67
N ALA A 440 -13.23 8.53 -24.67
CA ALA A 440 -13.96 7.36 -24.20
C ALA A 440 -14.01 7.31 -22.68
N VAL A 441 -15.12 6.84 -22.12
CA VAL A 441 -15.24 6.56 -20.68
C VAL A 441 -15.16 5.05 -20.45
N THR A 442 -14.31 4.64 -19.52
CA THR A 442 -14.00 3.23 -19.26
C THR A 442 -13.69 2.98 -17.79
N SER A 443 -13.76 1.73 -17.37
CA SER A 443 -13.26 1.24 -16.08
C SER A 443 -12.08 0.27 -16.25
N VAL A 444 -11.46 0.28 -17.43
CA VAL A 444 -10.33 -0.57 -17.81
C VAL A 444 -9.37 0.23 -18.69
N LEU A 445 -8.10 0.26 -18.29
CA LEU A 445 -6.95 0.76 -19.03
C LEU A 445 -6.14 -0.42 -19.59
N SER A 446 -5.60 -0.27 -20.79
CA SER A 446 -4.99 -1.34 -21.59
C SER A 446 -4.22 -0.75 -22.77
N GLU A 447 -4.08 -1.47 -23.88
CA GLU A 447 -3.63 -0.88 -25.14
C GLU A 447 -4.77 -0.19 -25.89
N TRP A 448 -4.44 0.91 -26.56
CA TRP A 448 -5.33 1.80 -27.29
C TRP A 448 -4.77 2.16 -28.66
N THR A 449 -5.64 2.40 -29.64
CA THR A 449 -5.29 3.03 -30.92
C THR A 449 -6.51 3.74 -31.51
N VAL A 450 -6.31 4.46 -32.61
CA VAL A 450 -7.38 5.11 -33.38
C VAL A 450 -7.68 4.26 -34.61
N GLY A 451 -8.96 3.98 -34.86
CA GLY A 451 -9.45 3.39 -36.10
C GLY A 451 -10.52 4.24 -36.76
N SER A 452 -10.95 3.84 -37.95
CA SER A 452 -12.03 4.50 -38.68
C SER A 452 -12.94 3.47 -39.34
N VAL A 453 -14.24 3.78 -39.40
CA VAL A 453 -15.23 2.98 -40.13
C VAL A 453 -15.13 3.15 -41.65
N SER A 454 -14.32 4.10 -42.12
CA SER A 454 -14.17 4.49 -43.53
C SER A 454 -12.72 4.42 -43.98
N GLU A 455 -12.48 3.77 -45.13
CA GLU A 455 -11.17 3.71 -45.80
C GLU A 455 -10.67 5.08 -46.27
N ARG A 456 -11.55 6.09 -46.30
CA ARG A 456 -11.17 7.47 -46.63
C ARG A 456 -10.29 8.13 -45.56
N ASN A 457 -10.24 7.53 -44.36
CA ASN A 457 -9.32 7.91 -43.30
C ASN A 457 -8.20 6.85 -43.24
N PRO A 458 -7.05 7.05 -43.90
CA PRO A 458 -5.93 6.10 -43.86
C PRO A 458 -5.14 6.17 -42.54
N LEU A 459 -5.34 7.21 -41.72
CA LEU A 459 -4.79 7.35 -40.36
C LEU A 459 -3.26 7.22 -40.30
N VAL A 460 -2.58 7.94 -41.19
CA VAL A 460 -1.11 7.91 -41.30
C VAL A 460 -0.49 9.01 -40.43
N ALA A 461 0.69 8.76 -39.88
CA ALA A 461 1.43 9.77 -39.11
C ALA A 461 1.70 11.02 -39.97
N ARG A 462 1.66 12.19 -39.34
CA ARG A 462 2.06 13.45 -39.95
C ARG A 462 3.54 13.36 -40.32
N ALA A 463 3.86 13.57 -41.59
CA ALA A 463 5.25 13.59 -42.04
C ALA A 463 6.03 14.70 -41.31
N PRO A 464 7.30 14.47 -40.93
CA PRO A 464 8.16 15.51 -40.40
C PRO A 464 8.17 16.72 -41.33
N GLY A 465 8.19 17.93 -40.76
CA GLY A 465 8.44 19.13 -41.55
C GLY A 465 9.82 19.11 -42.22
N VAL A 466 10.10 20.10 -43.05
CA VAL A 466 11.45 20.33 -43.58
C VAL A 466 12.27 21.09 -42.53
N ALA A 467 13.55 20.74 -42.36
CA ALA A 467 14.50 21.51 -41.57
C ALA A 467 14.47 23.00 -41.96
N SER A 468 14.21 23.87 -40.99
CA SER A 468 14.18 25.31 -41.20
C SER A 468 15.44 25.95 -40.64
N SER A 469 15.93 26.99 -41.32
CA SER A 469 17.15 27.72 -40.95
C SER A 469 18.40 26.81 -40.82
N PRO A 470 18.70 25.93 -41.80
CA PRO A 470 19.94 25.18 -41.77
C PRO A 470 21.13 26.13 -41.90
N ASP A 471 22.16 25.91 -41.09
CA ASP A 471 23.48 26.52 -41.17
C ASP A 471 24.53 25.38 -41.19
N PRO A 472 25.35 25.25 -42.23
CA PRO A 472 25.33 26.02 -43.48
C PRO A 472 24.01 25.90 -44.26
N GLU A 473 23.66 26.92 -45.04
CA GLU A 473 22.44 26.92 -45.88
C GLU A 473 22.38 25.68 -46.80
N ASP A 474 21.18 25.18 -47.10
CA ASP A 474 21.02 24.03 -48.00
C ASP A 474 21.65 24.31 -49.37
N GLY A 475 22.54 23.40 -49.80
CA GLY A 475 23.35 23.54 -51.01
C GLY A 475 24.56 24.47 -50.89
N ALA A 476 24.91 24.94 -49.68
CA ALA A 476 26.13 25.72 -49.46
C ALA A 476 27.39 24.90 -49.79
N VAL A 477 28.32 25.53 -50.51
CA VAL A 477 29.64 24.95 -50.78
C VAL A 477 30.52 25.16 -49.56
N ILE A 478 30.90 24.07 -48.91
CA ILE A 478 31.73 24.10 -47.72
C ILE A 478 33.20 24.19 -48.13
N ALA A 479 33.91 25.24 -47.70
CA ALA A 479 35.27 25.52 -48.16
C ALA A 479 36.31 24.50 -47.62
N PRO A 480 37.41 24.23 -48.36
CA PRO A 480 38.36 23.15 -48.03
C PRO A 480 39.19 23.35 -46.75
N ASN A 481 39.14 24.54 -46.13
CA ASN A 481 40.09 24.97 -45.11
C ASN A 481 39.44 25.33 -43.76
N ALA A 482 38.23 24.84 -43.48
CA ALA A 482 37.63 24.98 -42.15
C ALA A 482 38.13 23.84 -41.23
N GLU A 483 38.71 24.17 -40.07
CA GLU A 483 39.17 23.16 -39.10
C GLU A 483 38.00 22.38 -38.45
N ALA A 484 36.80 22.96 -38.43
CA ALA A 484 35.54 22.33 -38.04
C ALA A 484 34.36 23.04 -38.73
N ILE A 485 33.32 22.29 -39.10
CA ILE A 485 32.05 22.81 -39.62
C ILE A 485 30.94 22.27 -38.71
N ASP A 486 30.26 23.18 -38.03
CA ASP A 486 29.10 22.85 -37.21
C ASP A 486 27.85 22.95 -38.07
N PHE A 487 27.00 21.92 -38.02
CA PHE A 487 25.68 21.94 -38.67
C PHE A 487 24.61 22.20 -37.61
N SER A 488 23.72 23.15 -37.88
CA SER A 488 22.59 23.45 -37.00
C SER A 488 21.35 23.80 -37.82
N TRP A 489 20.18 23.59 -37.24
CA TRP A 489 18.89 23.99 -37.80
C TRP A 489 17.89 24.16 -36.65
N ALA A 490 16.80 24.89 -36.92
CA ALA A 490 15.73 25.01 -35.95
C ALA A 490 14.98 23.68 -35.78
N PRO A 491 14.51 23.34 -34.56
CA PRO A 491 13.70 22.15 -34.34
C PRO A 491 12.48 22.11 -35.26
N VAL A 492 12.27 20.96 -35.89
CA VAL A 492 11.16 20.74 -36.80
C VAL A 492 10.05 19.96 -36.09
N PRO A 493 8.77 20.38 -36.23
CA PRO A 493 7.65 19.61 -35.72
C PRO A 493 7.65 18.19 -36.30
N ASP A 494 7.46 17.21 -35.42
CA ASP A 494 7.32 15.79 -35.77
C ASP A 494 8.60 15.12 -36.34
N ALA A 495 9.76 15.79 -36.29
CA ALA A 495 11.05 15.21 -36.66
C ALA A 495 11.74 14.51 -35.47
N THR A 496 11.99 13.21 -35.58
CA THR A 496 12.70 12.40 -34.57
C THR A 496 14.17 12.17 -34.91
N SER A 497 14.54 12.34 -36.18
CA SER A 497 15.91 12.31 -36.69
C SER A 497 16.05 13.25 -37.90
N TYR A 498 17.29 13.59 -38.24
CA TYR A 498 17.60 14.38 -39.43
C TYR A 498 18.64 13.64 -40.26
N ASP A 499 18.41 13.56 -41.56
CA ASP A 499 19.39 13.04 -42.50
C ASP A 499 20.20 14.21 -43.08
N LEU A 500 21.53 14.12 -43.00
CA LEU A 500 22.45 15.09 -43.60
C LEU A 500 23.13 14.46 -44.81
N TYR A 501 22.97 15.08 -45.97
CA TYR A 501 23.60 14.66 -47.22
C TYR A 501 24.73 15.61 -47.59
N LEU A 502 25.96 15.09 -47.70
CA LEU A 502 27.12 15.82 -48.21
C LEU A 502 27.63 15.10 -49.45
N TRP A 503 27.90 15.83 -50.53
CA TRP A 503 28.43 15.25 -51.77
C TRP A 503 29.47 16.17 -52.42
N PRO A 504 30.42 15.60 -53.20
CA PRO A 504 31.40 16.40 -53.95
C PRO A 504 30.73 17.29 -55.00
N ILE A 505 31.23 18.52 -55.17
CA ILE A 505 30.65 19.51 -56.09
C ILE A 505 30.64 19.07 -57.57
N ASP A 506 31.55 18.16 -57.93
CA ASP A 506 31.75 17.68 -59.30
C ASP A 506 30.92 16.42 -59.63
N GLU A 507 30.12 15.93 -58.67
CA GLU A 507 29.27 14.75 -58.84
C GLU A 507 27.79 15.13 -58.94
N PRO A 508 26.97 14.40 -59.73
CA PRO A 508 25.53 14.60 -59.76
C PRO A 508 24.93 14.38 -58.36
N ARG A 509 23.99 15.26 -57.98
CA ARG A 509 23.30 15.16 -56.68
C ARG A 509 22.64 13.78 -56.56
N PRO A 510 22.80 13.08 -55.42
CA PRO A 510 22.20 11.77 -55.20
C PRO A 510 20.68 11.78 -55.20
#